data_AF-A0A844QN58-F1
#
_entry.id   AF-A0A844QN58-F1
#
_cell.length_a   1.000
_cell.length_b   1.000
_cell.length_c   1.000
_cell.angle_alpha   90.00
_cell.angle_beta   90.00
_cell.angle_gamma   90.00
#
_symmetry.space_group_name_H-M   'P 1'
#
loop_
_entity.id
_entity.type
_entity.pdbx_description
1 polymer ?
#
loop_
_entity_poly.entity_id
_entity_poly.type
_entity_poly.pdbx_seq_one_letter_code
_entity_poly.pdbx_strand_id
1 'polypeptide(L)'
;MPKNTGIVSQRPILGPLLGLMLGAVALFLCAPAVAGEAGPPPPSAEDLLRAEHLETEILSLDGDPAFGEYLGGECVTCHQSSAAGGTIPPIAGLPVDHTVRALVEYKLGLRANEVMRLMTARLGADEIAALAAYFAELSP
;
A
#
# COMPACT_ATOMS: atom_id res chain seq x y z
N MET A 1 41.16 25.72 31.06
CA MET A 1 42.53 25.40 31.53
C MET A 1 42.38 24.68 32.86
N PRO A 2 43.05 23.54 33.15
CA PRO A 2 44.32 22.99 32.64
C PRO A 2 44.11 21.80 31.67
N LYS A 3 44.79 21.68 30.53
CA LYS A 3 46.18 21.20 30.29
C LYS A 3 46.46 19.81 30.88
N ASN A 4 46.29 18.76 30.08
CA ASN A 4 47.21 17.62 30.18
C ASN A 4 47.50 16.98 28.83
N THR A 5 48.69 17.32 28.34
CA THR A 5 49.41 16.78 27.21
C THR A 5 50.13 15.49 27.61
N GLY A 6 49.95 14.42 26.84
CA GLY A 6 50.69 13.17 27.01
C GLY A 6 51.13 12.62 25.65
N ILE A 7 52.23 13.15 25.14
CA ILE A 7 52.98 12.67 23.98
C ILE A 7 53.98 11.62 24.49
N VAL A 8 53.83 10.36 24.06
CA VAL A 8 54.83 9.26 24.13
C VAL A 8 54.41 8.28 23.04
N SER A 9 55.24 7.69 22.19
CA SER A 9 56.62 7.89 21.76
C SER A 9 56.72 7.03 20.50
N GLN A 10 57.30 7.59 19.44
CA GLN A 10 57.58 6.87 18.20
C GLN A 10 58.59 5.75 18.47
N ARG A 11 58.39 4.56 17.90
CA ARG A 11 59.48 3.86 17.21
C ARG A 11 58.96 3.02 16.03
N PRO A 12 59.65 3.10 14.87
CA PRO A 12 59.22 2.48 13.62
C PRO A 12 59.68 1.03 13.56
N ILE A 13 58.87 0.15 12.98
CA ILE A 13 59.36 -1.14 12.50
C ILE A 13 59.02 -1.23 11.01
N LEU A 14 60.09 -1.03 10.27
CA LEU A 14 60.25 -1.23 8.84
C LEU A 14 59.92 -2.68 8.47
N GLY A 15 59.03 -2.88 7.52
CA GLY A 15 58.79 -4.15 6.85
C GLY A 15 58.27 -3.91 5.43
N PRO A 16 59.03 -4.24 4.37
CA PRO A 16 58.62 -4.02 3.00
C PRO A 16 57.85 -5.25 2.52
N LEU A 17 56.54 -5.11 2.30
CA LEU A 17 55.77 -6.09 1.53
C LEU A 17 55.16 -5.36 0.34
N LEU A 18 56.01 -5.28 -0.67
CA LEU A 18 55.71 -5.39 -2.09
C LEU A 18 54.33 -6.01 -2.34
N GLY A 19 53.33 -5.15 -2.46
CA GLY A 19 51.95 -5.49 -2.79
C GLY A 19 51.55 -4.71 -4.04
N LEU A 20 51.68 -5.38 -5.17
CA LEU A 20 51.36 -4.95 -6.53
C LEU A 20 49.89 -4.48 -6.63
N MET A 21 49.61 -3.19 -6.42
CA MET A 21 48.27 -2.61 -6.67
C MET A 21 48.14 -2.25 -8.15
N LEU A 22 47.90 -3.27 -8.99
CA LEU A 22 47.32 -3.05 -10.30
C LEU A 22 45.93 -2.45 -10.12
N GLY A 23 45.75 -1.25 -10.69
CA GLY A 23 44.52 -0.48 -10.61
C GLY A 23 43.33 -1.22 -11.23
N ALA A 24 42.25 -1.30 -10.45
CA ALA A 24 40.92 -1.42 -11.00
C ALA A 24 40.35 -0.01 -11.13
N VAL A 25 40.50 0.58 -12.32
CA VAL A 25 39.65 1.69 -12.77
C VAL A 25 38.24 1.11 -12.84
N ALA A 26 37.46 1.27 -11.77
CA ALA A 26 36.04 1.03 -11.81
C ALA A 26 35.45 2.10 -12.73
N LEU A 27 35.28 1.74 -14.01
CA LEU A 27 34.39 2.40 -14.95
C LEU A 27 33.01 2.45 -14.29
N PHE A 28 32.73 3.58 -13.65
CA PHE A 28 31.42 3.94 -13.16
C PHE A 28 30.54 4.13 -14.40
N LEU A 29 29.98 3.02 -14.91
CA LEU A 29 28.90 3.05 -15.88
C LEU A 29 27.73 3.76 -15.19
N CYS A 30 27.66 5.07 -15.37
CA CYS A 30 26.43 5.83 -15.18
C CYS A 30 25.47 5.39 -16.28
N ALA A 31 24.75 4.28 -16.04
CA ALA A 31 23.54 4.02 -16.78
C ALA A 31 22.57 5.18 -16.47
N PRO A 32 21.96 5.82 -17.46
CA PRO A 32 20.92 6.79 -17.18
C PRO A 32 19.80 6.03 -16.46
N ALA A 33 19.54 6.42 -15.21
CA ALA A 33 18.33 6.03 -14.52
C ALA A 33 17.18 6.48 -15.41
N VAL A 34 16.55 5.52 -16.09
CA VAL A 34 15.25 5.75 -16.70
C VAL A 34 14.33 6.07 -15.53
N ALA A 35 14.03 7.36 -15.37
CA ALA A 35 12.99 7.84 -14.48
C ALA A 35 11.64 7.40 -15.06
N GLY A 36 11.39 6.09 -15.06
CA GLY A 36 10.03 5.58 -15.03
C GLY A 36 9.47 6.00 -13.69
N GLU A 37 8.32 6.67 -13.70
CA GLU A 37 7.65 7.17 -12.50
C GLU A 37 7.66 6.07 -11.45
N ALA A 38 8.49 6.25 -10.42
CA ALA A 38 8.49 5.34 -9.29
C ALA A 38 7.06 5.41 -8.75
N GLY A 39 6.35 4.28 -8.80
CA GLY A 39 5.04 4.18 -8.18
C GLY A 39 5.12 4.66 -6.72
N PRO A 40 3.97 4.96 -6.10
CA PRO A 40 3.97 5.35 -4.69
C PRO A 40 4.80 4.34 -3.88
N PRO A 41 5.58 4.79 -2.89
CA PRO A 41 6.34 3.88 -2.04
C PRO A 41 5.39 2.81 -1.46
N PRO A 42 5.88 1.58 -1.20
CA PRO A 42 5.06 0.56 -0.56
C PRO A 42 4.48 1.11 0.75
N PRO A 43 3.27 0.68 1.12
CA PRO A 43 2.63 1.16 2.34
C PRO A 43 3.51 0.87 3.55
N SER A 44 3.55 1.84 4.47
CA SER A 44 4.30 1.70 5.71
C SER A 44 3.61 0.74 6.67
N ALA A 45 4.31 0.26 7.70
CA ALA A 45 3.71 -0.60 8.72
C ALA A 45 2.55 0.08 9.46
N GLU A 46 2.62 1.39 9.67
CA GLU A 46 1.54 2.18 10.26
C GLU A 46 0.30 2.24 9.36
N ASP A 47 0.46 2.23 8.04
CA ASP A 47 -0.66 2.20 7.10
C ASP A 47 -1.41 0.87 7.12
N LEU A 48 -0.67 -0.24 7.21
CA LEU A 48 -1.25 -1.58 7.32
C LEU A 48 -2.01 -1.76 8.64
N LEU A 49 -1.43 -1.31 9.76
CA LEU A 49 -2.10 -1.33 11.07
C LEU A 49 -3.37 -0.48 11.07
N ARG A 50 -3.35 0.68 10.39
CA ARG A 50 -4.53 1.52 10.24
C ARG A 50 -5.63 0.84 9.44
N ALA A 51 -5.28 0.14 8.36
CA ALA A 51 -6.24 -0.64 7.58
C ALA A 51 -6.85 -1.77 8.39
N GLU A 52 -6.02 -2.55 9.12
CA GLU A 52 -6.50 -3.63 9.97
C GLU A 52 -7.47 -3.13 11.06
N HIS A 53 -7.14 -2.01 11.70
CA HIS A 53 -8.02 -1.42 12.72
C HIS A 53 -9.36 -0.97 12.13
N LEU A 54 -9.34 -0.28 10.98
CA LEU A 54 -10.54 0.19 10.30
C LEU A 54 -11.39 -0.98 9.76
N GLU A 55 -10.76 -2.01 9.18
CA GLU A 55 -11.45 -3.24 8.77
C GLU A 55 -12.14 -3.91 9.97
N THR A 56 -11.43 -4.02 11.10
CA THR A 56 -11.99 -4.62 12.32
C THR A 56 -13.17 -3.81 12.86
N GLU A 57 -13.05 -2.48 12.89
CA GLU A 57 -14.14 -1.57 13.28
C GLU A 57 -15.37 -1.79 12.40
N ILE A 58 -15.20 -1.71 11.07
CA ILE A 58 -16.31 -1.87 10.11
C ILE A 58 -16.95 -3.25 10.20
N LEU A 59 -16.15 -4.31 10.32
CA LEU A 59 -16.66 -5.68 10.43
C LEU A 59 -17.40 -5.96 11.75
N SER A 60 -17.22 -5.10 12.76
CA SER A 60 -18.00 -5.15 14.00
C SER A 60 -19.30 -4.35 13.97
N LEU A 61 -19.57 -3.61 12.88
CA LEU A 61 -20.84 -2.92 12.64
C LEU A 61 -21.88 -3.88 12.07
N ASP A 62 -23.15 -3.62 12.38
CA ASP A 62 -24.30 -4.27 11.72
C ASP A 62 -24.70 -3.43 10.50
N GLY A 63 -24.23 -3.84 9.31
CA GLY A 63 -24.45 -3.09 8.08
C GLY A 63 -25.93 -3.11 7.65
N ASP A 64 -26.51 -1.94 7.38
CA ASP A 64 -27.90 -1.82 6.90
C ASP A 64 -27.95 -2.08 5.38
N PRO A 65 -28.51 -3.22 4.92
CA PRO A 65 -28.56 -3.54 3.49
C PRO A 65 -29.47 -2.59 2.70
N ALA A 66 -30.49 -1.98 3.30
CA ALA A 66 -31.35 -1.02 2.61
C ALA A 66 -30.61 0.30 2.34
N PHE A 67 -29.76 0.74 3.29
CA PHE A 67 -28.86 1.85 3.05
C PHE A 67 -27.78 1.49 2.01
N GLY A 68 -27.27 0.26 2.07
CA GLY A 68 -26.34 -0.28 1.09
C GLY A 68 -26.90 -0.30 -0.32
N GLU A 69 -28.18 -0.67 -0.51
CA GLU A 69 -28.86 -0.65 -1.79
C GLU A 69 -28.94 0.77 -2.37
N TYR A 70 -29.33 1.74 -1.53
CA TYR A 70 -29.40 3.16 -1.93
C TYR A 70 -28.04 3.68 -2.43
N LEU A 71 -26.96 3.39 -1.70
CA LEU A 71 -25.60 3.79 -2.09
C LEU A 71 -25.08 2.98 -3.30
N GLY A 72 -25.41 1.70 -3.34
CA GLY A 72 -24.90 0.72 -4.31
C GLY A 72 -25.33 0.98 -5.74
N GLY A 73 -26.37 1.78 -5.97
CA GLY A 73 -26.84 2.21 -7.30
C GLY A 73 -25.72 2.81 -8.17
N GLU A 74 -24.84 3.62 -7.58
CA GLU A 74 -23.69 4.19 -8.27
C GLU A 74 -22.63 3.12 -8.62
N CYS A 75 -22.46 2.13 -7.74
CA CYS A 75 -21.47 1.06 -7.91
C CYS A 75 -21.86 0.12 -9.05
N VAL A 76 -23.13 -0.27 -9.13
CA VAL A 76 -23.65 -1.21 -10.14
C VAL A 76 -23.76 -0.61 -11.54
N THR A 77 -23.56 0.71 -11.68
CA THR A 77 -23.42 1.34 -13.01
C THR A 77 -22.19 0.80 -13.74
N CYS A 78 -21.10 0.54 -13.01
CA CYS A 78 -19.85 0.00 -13.55
C CYS A 78 -19.66 -1.49 -13.23
N HIS A 79 -20.01 -1.94 -12.03
CA HIS A 79 -19.77 -3.30 -11.52
C HIS A 79 -20.95 -4.25 -11.78
N GLN A 80 -21.40 -4.30 -13.03
CA GLN A 80 -22.56 -5.11 -13.43
C GLN A 80 -22.24 -6.61 -13.39
N SER A 81 -23.21 -7.46 -13.02
CA SER A 81 -23.05 -8.93 -13.08
C SER A 81 -22.73 -9.45 -14.48
N SER A 82 -23.22 -8.77 -15.52
CA SER A 82 -22.93 -9.07 -16.94
C SER A 82 -21.48 -8.81 -17.36
N ALA A 83 -20.70 -8.08 -16.54
CA ALA A 83 -19.31 -7.74 -16.84
C ALA A 83 -18.31 -8.84 -16.49
N ALA A 84 -18.77 -10.07 -16.19
CA ALA A 84 -17.90 -11.20 -15.91
C ALA A 84 -16.89 -11.43 -17.06
N GLY A 85 -15.59 -11.30 -16.75
CA GLY A 85 -14.49 -11.41 -17.72
C GLY A 85 -14.08 -10.07 -18.39
N GLY A 86 -14.71 -8.96 -18.03
CA GLY A 86 -14.33 -7.60 -18.44
C GLY A 86 -13.29 -6.95 -17.51
N THR A 87 -12.88 -5.72 -17.84
CA THR A 87 -11.91 -4.93 -17.05
C THR A 87 -12.43 -4.54 -15.67
N ILE A 88 -13.75 -4.40 -15.53
CA ILE A 88 -14.42 -4.06 -14.27
C ILE A 88 -15.09 -5.33 -13.75
N PRO A 89 -14.69 -5.86 -12.59
CA PRO A 89 -15.24 -7.11 -12.08
C PRO A 89 -16.66 -6.89 -11.51
N PRO A 90 -17.53 -7.91 -11.59
CA PRO A 90 -18.81 -7.89 -10.89
C PRO A 90 -18.58 -7.89 -9.36
N ILE A 91 -19.51 -7.29 -8.63
CA ILE A 91 -19.48 -7.21 -7.15
C ILE A 91 -20.63 -7.96 -6.47
N ALA A 92 -21.58 -8.49 -7.25
CA ALA A 92 -22.70 -9.25 -6.73
C ALA A 92 -22.23 -10.56 -6.08
N GLY A 93 -22.74 -10.85 -4.88
CA GLY A 93 -22.44 -12.06 -4.12
C GLY A 93 -21.05 -12.08 -3.48
N LEU A 94 -20.32 -10.95 -3.46
CA LEU A 94 -19.04 -10.89 -2.77
C LEU A 94 -19.24 -11.01 -1.25
N PRO A 95 -18.43 -11.83 -0.55
CA PRO A 95 -18.47 -11.89 0.91
C PRO A 95 -18.28 -10.52 1.56
N VAL A 96 -18.95 -10.30 2.69
CA VAL A 96 -18.89 -9.04 3.44
C VAL A 96 -17.45 -8.65 3.76
N ASP A 97 -16.64 -9.58 4.29
CA ASP A 97 -15.24 -9.34 4.66
C ASP A 97 -14.36 -8.96 3.46
N HIS A 98 -14.59 -9.62 2.33
CA HIS A 98 -13.89 -9.30 1.09
C HIS A 98 -14.23 -7.90 0.59
N THR A 99 -15.50 -7.53 0.62
CA THR A 99 -15.96 -6.20 0.20
C THR A 99 -15.41 -5.11 1.12
N VAL A 100 -15.50 -5.29 2.44
CA VAL A 100 -14.96 -4.34 3.43
C VAL A 100 -13.47 -4.13 3.18
N ARG A 101 -12.69 -5.22 3.08
CA ARG A 101 -11.25 -5.13 2.82
C ARG A 101 -10.94 -4.37 1.55
N ALA A 102 -11.58 -4.72 0.44
CA ALA A 102 -11.33 -4.06 -0.84
C ALA A 102 -11.63 -2.55 -0.78
N LEU A 103 -12.75 -2.15 -0.17
CA LEU A 103 -13.14 -0.74 -0.05
C LEU A 103 -12.20 0.04 0.88
N VAL A 104 -11.77 -0.55 2.00
CA VAL A 104 -10.78 0.04 2.91
C VAL A 104 -9.42 0.20 2.24
N GLU A 105 -8.93 -0.84 1.55
CA GLU A 105 -7.65 -0.79 0.84
C GLU A 105 -7.66 0.27 -0.27
N TYR A 106 -8.76 0.40 -1.02
CA TYR A 106 -8.90 1.49 -2.00
C TYR A 106 -8.96 2.85 -1.31
N LYS A 107 -9.72 3.00 -0.23
CA LYS A 107 -9.84 4.27 0.52
C LYS A 107 -8.49 4.75 1.04
N LEU A 108 -7.66 3.83 1.53
CA LEU A 108 -6.34 4.11 2.09
C LEU A 108 -5.22 4.10 1.03
N GLY A 109 -5.53 3.78 -0.23
CA GLY A 109 -4.55 3.72 -1.32
C GLY A 109 -3.60 2.52 -1.24
N LEU A 110 -3.90 1.51 -0.42
CA LEU A 110 -3.16 0.25 -0.33
C LEU A 110 -3.37 -0.63 -1.57
N ARG A 111 -4.56 -0.54 -2.16
CA ARG A 111 -4.88 -1.18 -3.43
C ARG A 111 -4.92 -0.16 -4.55
N ALA A 112 -4.13 -0.41 -5.60
CA ALA A 112 -3.96 0.52 -6.71
C ALA A 112 -5.17 0.49 -7.66
N ASN A 113 -5.94 1.58 -7.69
CA ASN A 113 -6.86 1.96 -8.77
C ASN A 113 -7.35 3.40 -8.50
N GLU A 114 -7.05 4.36 -9.37
CA GLU A 114 -7.41 5.77 -9.12
C GLU A 114 -8.93 5.98 -9.12
N VAL A 115 -9.65 5.31 -10.02
CA VAL A 115 -11.12 5.41 -10.08
C VAL A 115 -11.73 4.93 -8.75
N MET A 116 -11.34 3.75 -8.28
CA MET A 116 -11.86 3.23 -7.01
C MET A 116 -11.39 4.01 -5.78
N ARG A 117 -10.18 4.59 -5.80
CA ARG A 117 -9.74 5.54 -4.76
C ARG A 117 -10.68 6.73 -4.68
N LEU A 118 -11.04 7.34 -5.81
CA LEU A 118 -11.97 8.48 -5.85
C LEU A 118 -13.38 8.10 -5.40
N MET A 119 -13.86 6.89 -5.75
CA MET A 119 -15.16 6.38 -5.30
C MET A 119 -15.20 6.16 -3.79
N THR A 120 -14.16 5.53 -3.24
CA THR A 120 -14.11 5.13 -1.82
C THR A 120 -13.68 6.24 -0.87
N ALA A 121 -13.05 7.30 -1.37
CA ALA A 121 -12.60 8.44 -0.57
C ALA A 121 -13.72 9.06 0.28
N ARG A 122 -14.96 9.05 -0.23
CA ARG A 122 -16.14 9.68 0.40
C ARG A 122 -16.89 8.79 1.37
N LEU A 123 -16.60 7.49 1.39
CA LEU A 123 -17.31 6.52 2.23
C LEU A 123 -16.76 6.55 3.66
N GLY A 124 -17.63 6.57 4.67
CA GLY A 124 -17.31 6.29 6.06
C GLY A 124 -17.45 4.80 6.39
N ALA A 125 -17.30 4.46 7.67
CA ALA A 125 -17.36 3.09 8.15
C ALA A 125 -18.76 2.47 7.96
N ASP A 126 -19.82 3.21 8.33
CA ASP A 126 -21.21 2.78 8.19
C ASP A 126 -21.59 2.56 6.72
N GLU A 127 -21.17 3.44 5.80
CA GLU A 127 -21.44 3.26 4.37
C GLU A 127 -20.75 2.01 3.80
N ILE A 128 -19.51 1.74 4.22
CA ILE A 128 -18.77 0.55 3.78
C ILE A 128 -19.45 -0.72 4.33
N ALA A 129 -19.85 -0.73 5.60
CA ALA A 129 -20.58 -1.85 6.20
C ALA A 129 -21.91 -2.11 5.47
N ALA A 130 -22.69 -1.07 5.20
CA ALA A 130 -23.95 -1.14 4.48
C ALA A 130 -23.78 -1.68 3.05
N LEU A 131 -22.82 -1.16 2.29
CA LEU A 131 -22.50 -1.64 0.93
C LEU A 131 -22.07 -3.11 0.93
N ALA A 132 -21.25 -3.52 1.90
CA ALA A 132 -20.80 -4.90 2.03
C ALA A 132 -21.94 -5.87 2.35
N ALA A 133 -22.86 -5.48 3.25
CA ALA A 133 -24.06 -6.26 3.54
C ALA A 133 -24.94 -6.41 2.28
N TYR A 134 -25.22 -5.30 1.59
CA TYR A 134 -26.03 -5.32 0.37
C TYR A 134 -25.43 -6.17 -0.75
N PHE A 135 -24.14 -6.00 -1.08
CA PHE A 135 -23.52 -6.75 -2.18
C PHE A 135 -23.45 -8.26 -1.91
N ALA A 136 -23.33 -8.67 -0.64
CA ALA A 136 -23.35 -10.08 -0.26
C ALA A 136 -24.71 -10.76 -0.49
N GLU A 137 -25.81 -10.00 -0.48
CA GLU A 137 -27.16 -10.50 -0.74
C GLU A 137 -27.51 -10.56 -2.24
N LEU A 138 -26.75 -9.88 -3.09
CA LEU A 138 -26.95 -9.92 -4.52
C LEU A 138 -26.64 -11.32 -5.08
N SER A 139 -27.45 -11.75 -6.04
CA SER A 139 -27.19 -12.98 -6.79
C SER A 139 -26.01 -12.77 -7.76
N PRO A 140 -24.98 -13.64 -7.72
CA PRO A 140 -23.80 -13.52 -8.59
C PRO A 140 -24.12 -13.70 -10.08
#